data_AF-A0A3S4HLL3-F1
#
_entry.id   AF-A0A3S4HLL3-F1
#
_cell.length_a   1.000
_cell.length_b   1.000
_cell.length_c   1.000
_cell.angle_alpha   90.00
_cell.angle_beta   90.00
_cell.angle_gamma   90.00
#
_symmetry.space_group_name_H-M   'P 1'
#
loop_
_entity.id
_entity.type
_entity.pdbx_description
1 polymer ?
#
loop_
_entity_poly.entity_id
_entity_poly.type
_entity_poly.pdbx_seq_one_letter_code
_entity_poly.pdbx_strand_id
1 'polypeptide(L)'
;MTCQVKVLPSGHTFGVEAHETILEAALRQGVGLPYGCRDGACGACKGKVLEGEVSQDGFQEKALSAAERAQGMALFCCSRPKGDVSIEAREVTGVGDIQIKTLPCRVEKIDKIHDVAVLKLKLPVSERLQFRAGQYIDILMKDGKKRSFSIANAPHDDAFLELHIRHQPGGSFSEYVFHQMKEREIMRFKGRWVPSSCAKSRTSPSC
;
A
#
# COMPACT_ATOMS: atom_id res chain seq x y z
N MET A 1 13.55 29.07 -5.62
CA MET A 1 14.69 28.31 -6.20
C MET A 1 14.39 26.86 -5.96
N THR A 2 14.37 26.07 -7.03
CA THR A 2 14.15 24.62 -7.00
C THR A 2 15.49 23.92 -7.05
N CYS A 3 15.69 22.95 -6.17
CA CYS A 3 16.84 22.05 -6.17
C CYS A 3 16.41 20.69 -6.70
N GLN A 4 17.28 19.96 -7.39
CA GLN A 4 17.00 18.58 -7.78
C GLN A 4 17.52 17.60 -6.74
N VAL A 5 16.66 16.66 -6.35
CA VAL A 5 17.06 15.52 -5.51
C VAL A 5 16.98 14.25 -6.33
N LYS A 6 18.08 13.51 -6.37
CA LYS A 6 18.18 12.19 -7.00
C LYS A 6 18.22 11.10 -5.95
N VAL A 7 17.34 10.11 -6.08
CA VAL A 7 17.28 8.94 -5.20
C VAL A 7 18.05 7.79 -5.83
N LEU A 8 18.91 7.14 -5.06
CA LEU A 8 19.64 5.95 -5.44
C LEU A 8 19.26 4.77 -4.54
N PRO A 9 19.21 3.54 -5.07
CA PRO A 9 19.61 3.12 -6.42
C PRO A 9 18.52 3.25 -7.51
N SER A 10 17.31 3.71 -7.17
CA SER A 10 16.17 3.80 -8.10
C SER A 10 16.40 4.72 -9.30
N GLY A 11 17.23 5.76 -9.14
CA GLY A 11 17.48 6.77 -10.16
C GLY A 11 16.38 7.82 -10.30
N HIS A 12 15.33 7.78 -9.46
CA HIS A 12 14.25 8.76 -9.49
C HIS A 12 14.77 10.15 -9.13
N THR A 13 14.30 11.17 -9.85
CA THR A 13 14.71 12.56 -9.64
C THR A 13 13.47 13.41 -9.48
N PHE A 14 13.46 14.30 -8.48
CA PHE A 14 12.34 15.18 -8.19
C PHE A 14 12.81 16.56 -7.74
N GLY A 15 11.99 17.59 -8.01
CA GLY A 15 12.31 18.97 -7.67
C GLY A 15 11.84 19.33 -6.26
N VAL A 16 12.71 19.94 -5.46
CA VAL A 16 12.43 20.39 -4.09
C VAL A 16 12.46 21.91 -4.04
N GLU A 17 11.38 22.52 -3.58
CA GLU A 17 11.29 23.95 -3.30
C GLU A 17 12.04 24.31 -2.01
N ALA A 18 12.60 25.52 -1.94
CA ALA A 18 13.41 25.95 -0.78
C ALA A 18 12.68 25.91 0.59
N HIS A 19 11.35 25.93 0.60
CA HIS A 19 10.54 25.93 1.82
C HIS A 19 10.11 24.53 2.27
N GLU A 20 10.13 23.54 1.37
CA GLU A 20 9.67 22.18 1.65
C GLU A 20 10.84 21.25 1.99
N THR A 21 10.55 20.19 2.71
CA THR A 21 11.53 19.13 3.01
C THR A 21 11.64 18.15 1.86
N ILE A 22 12.74 17.39 1.84
CA ILE A 22 12.95 16.31 0.85
C ILE A 22 11.77 15.33 0.85
N LEU A 23 11.24 14.98 2.02
CA LEU A 23 10.09 14.09 2.13
C LEU A 23 8.82 14.72 1.53
N GLU A 24 8.53 15.98 1.82
CA GLU A 24 7.33 16.65 1.30
C GLU A 24 7.35 16.74 -0.23
N ALA A 25 8.49 17.12 -0.79
CA ALA A 25 8.68 17.18 -2.25
C ALA A 25 8.53 15.80 -2.91
N ALA A 26 9.10 14.76 -2.28
CA ALA A 26 8.99 13.39 -2.75
C ALA A 26 7.51 12.94 -2.78
N LEU A 27 6.78 13.16 -1.68
CA LEU A 27 5.36 12.81 -1.58
C LEU A 27 4.50 13.58 -2.58
N ARG A 28 4.75 14.88 -2.76
CA ARG A 28 4.05 15.74 -3.73
C ARG A 28 4.20 15.24 -5.16
N GLN A 29 5.35 14.63 -5.49
CA GLN A 29 5.66 14.07 -6.80
C GLN A 29 5.46 12.55 -6.89
N GLY A 30 4.89 11.93 -5.86
CA GLY A 30 4.58 10.49 -5.85
C GLY A 30 5.80 9.58 -5.65
N VAL A 31 6.97 10.13 -5.29
CA VAL A 31 8.17 9.36 -4.94
C VAL A 31 8.03 8.87 -3.50
N GLY A 32 7.95 7.56 -3.34
CA GLY A 32 7.70 6.93 -2.04
C GLY A 32 8.96 6.80 -1.20
N LEU A 33 9.24 7.77 -0.34
CA LEU A 33 10.27 7.64 0.69
C LEU A 33 9.70 7.01 1.97
N PRO A 34 10.50 6.25 2.75
CA PRO A 34 10.05 5.71 4.02
C PRO A 34 9.81 6.86 5.01
N TYR A 35 8.68 6.87 5.73
CA TYR A 35 8.40 7.84 6.78
C TYR A 35 7.40 7.29 7.80
N GLY A 36 7.36 7.89 9.00
CA GLY A 36 6.43 7.52 10.07
C GLY A 36 5.77 8.75 10.71
N CYS A 37 6.51 9.48 11.53
CA CYS A 37 6.02 10.61 12.33
C CYS A 37 6.03 11.98 11.62
N ARG A 38 6.92 12.17 10.63
CA ARG A 38 7.19 13.45 9.95
C ARG A 38 7.66 14.62 10.84
N ASP A 39 8.06 14.35 12.08
CA ASP A 39 8.52 15.37 13.05
C ASP A 39 9.93 15.09 13.62
N GLY A 40 10.68 14.17 13.01
CA GLY A 40 12.04 13.84 13.45
C GLY A 40 12.14 12.99 14.71
N ALA A 41 11.04 12.38 15.20
CA ALA A 41 11.05 11.51 16.38
C ALA A 41 11.26 10.01 16.09
N CYS A 42 10.71 9.47 15.00
CA CYS A 42 10.67 8.01 14.77
C CYS A 42 11.90 7.43 14.05
N GLY A 43 12.67 8.24 13.33
CA GLY A 43 13.81 7.77 12.54
C GLY A 43 13.47 6.95 11.28
N ALA A 44 12.20 6.72 10.95
CA ALA A 44 11.80 5.96 9.76
C ALA A 44 12.18 6.66 8.44
N CYS A 45 12.32 7.99 8.46
CA CYS A 45 12.70 8.80 7.30
C CYS A 45 14.22 8.93 7.10
N LYS A 46 14.99 8.07 7.76
CA LYS A 46 16.45 8.09 7.74
C LYS A 46 16.98 7.51 6.43
N GLY A 47 17.93 8.22 5.82
CA GLY A 47 18.74 7.73 4.70
C GLY A 47 20.09 8.43 4.66
N LYS A 48 20.85 8.19 3.61
CA LYS A 48 22.21 8.72 3.49
C LYS A 48 22.26 9.80 2.41
N VAL A 49 23.01 10.86 2.66
CA VAL A 49 23.36 11.85 1.64
C VAL A 49 24.67 11.39 1.00
N LEU A 50 24.65 11.13 -0.30
CA LEU A 50 25.81 10.70 -1.06
C LEU A 50 26.58 11.89 -1.63
N GLU A 51 25.85 12.88 -2.17
CA GLU A 51 26.42 14.08 -2.78
C GLU A 51 25.56 15.29 -2.45
N GLY A 52 26.20 16.44 -2.27
CA GLY A 52 25.54 17.70 -1.92
C GLY A 52 25.35 17.90 -0.42
N GLU A 53 24.68 19.00 -0.06
CA GLU A 53 24.47 19.40 1.33
C GLU A 53 22.99 19.58 1.65
N VAL A 54 22.61 19.12 2.84
CA VAL A 54 21.26 19.30 3.39
C VAL A 54 21.34 20.01 4.74
N SER A 55 20.48 20.99 4.95
CA SER A 55 20.21 21.54 6.29
C SER A 55 19.15 20.69 6.97
N GLN A 56 19.40 20.25 8.20
CA GLN A 56 18.46 19.45 8.98
C GLN A 56 18.22 20.15 10.32
N ASP A 57 16.97 20.50 10.60
CA ASP A 57 16.57 21.20 11.83
C ASP A 57 15.47 20.42 12.56
N GLY A 58 15.40 20.52 13.89
CA GLY A 58 14.26 20.02 14.66
C GLY A 58 14.11 18.49 14.73
N PHE A 59 15.22 17.74 14.83
CA PHE A 59 15.19 16.29 15.04
C PHE A 59 15.61 15.90 16.46
N GLN A 60 15.20 14.71 16.91
CA GLN A 60 15.63 14.16 18.20
C GLN A 60 16.93 13.37 18.03
N GLU A 61 17.88 13.50 18.96
CA GLU A 61 19.13 12.72 18.94
C GLU A 61 18.90 11.21 18.94
N LYS A 62 17.79 10.76 19.55
CA LYS A 62 17.37 9.35 19.51
C LYS A 62 17.05 8.86 18.09
N ALA A 63 16.57 9.75 17.22
CA ALA A 63 16.24 9.43 15.84
C ALA A 63 17.46 9.53 14.92
N LEU A 64 18.38 10.46 15.18
CA LEU A 64 19.61 10.65 14.41
C LEU A 64 20.76 11.07 15.35
N SER A 65 21.64 10.12 15.63
CA SER A 65 22.80 10.35 16.50
C SER A 65 23.88 11.20 15.83
N ALA A 66 24.75 11.83 16.62
CA ALA A 66 25.88 12.59 16.10
C ALA A 66 26.84 11.73 15.25
N ALA A 67 27.01 10.45 15.61
CA ALA A 67 27.83 9.49 14.86
C ALA A 67 27.24 9.20 13.48
N GLU A 68 25.92 9.02 13.39
CA GLU A 68 25.23 8.80 12.11
C GLU A 68 25.31 10.05 11.22
N ARG A 69 25.17 11.25 11.80
CA ARG A 69 25.37 12.52 11.06
C ARG A 69 26.78 12.63 10.49
N ALA A 70 27.80 12.26 11.27
CA ALA A 70 29.18 12.24 10.81
C ALA A 70 29.40 11.23 9.66
N GLN A 71 28.55 10.20 9.55
CA GLN A 71 28.55 9.23 8.45
C GLN A 71 27.72 9.68 7.24
N GLY A 72 27.20 10.91 7.24
CA GLY A 72 26.38 11.46 6.16
C GLY A 72 24.91 11.03 6.21
N MET A 73 24.43 10.51 7.34
CA MET A 73 23.02 10.16 7.51
C MET A 73 22.16 11.40 7.79
N ALA A 74 20.96 11.41 7.23
CA ALA A 74 20.01 12.50 7.34
C ALA A 74 18.57 11.99 7.51
N LEU A 75 17.73 12.80 8.16
CA LEU A 75 16.29 12.56 8.25
C LEU A 75 15.58 13.37 7.16
N PHE A 76 15.10 12.73 6.10
CA PHE A 76 14.50 13.43 4.95
C PHE A 76 13.24 14.23 5.30
N CYS A 77 12.56 13.88 6.40
CA CYS A 77 11.42 14.60 6.93
C CYS A 77 11.77 15.92 7.63
N CYS A 78 13.04 16.14 7.96
CA CYS A 78 13.53 17.36 8.59
C CYS A 78 14.64 18.03 7.76
N SER A 79 14.98 17.45 6.61
CA SER A 79 16.09 17.88 5.76
C SER A 79 15.59 18.71 4.59
N ARG A 80 16.22 19.86 4.38
CA ARG A 80 16.05 20.73 3.21
C ARG A 80 17.34 20.76 2.40
N PRO A 81 17.29 20.56 1.08
CA PRO A 81 18.49 20.62 0.25
C PRO A 81 18.94 22.08 0.06
N LYS A 82 20.25 22.33 0.11
CA LYS A 82 20.84 23.64 -0.19
C LYS A 82 21.26 23.81 -1.66
N GLY A 83 21.07 22.78 -2.47
CA GLY A 83 21.43 22.69 -3.88
C GLY A 83 21.02 21.31 -4.41
N ASP A 84 21.57 20.90 -5.54
CA ASP A 84 21.31 19.56 -6.06
C ASP A 84 21.95 18.49 -5.16
N VAL A 85 21.18 17.47 -4.78
CA VAL A 85 21.60 16.46 -3.79
C VAL A 85 21.29 15.06 -4.30
N SER A 86 22.23 14.14 -4.13
CA SER A 86 22.04 12.71 -4.34
C SER A 86 21.85 12.03 -2.99
N ILE A 87 20.73 11.33 -2.80
CA ILE A 87 20.41 10.60 -1.57
C ILE A 87 20.32 9.10 -1.83
N GLU A 88 20.77 8.30 -0.88
CA GLU A 88 20.53 6.87 -0.81
C GLU A 88 19.33 6.62 0.12
N ALA A 89 18.26 6.10 -0.46
CA ALA A 89 17.06 5.75 0.27
C ALA A 89 16.42 4.52 -0.34
N ARG A 90 15.97 3.60 0.51
CA ARG A 90 15.12 2.51 0.04
C ARG A 90 13.75 3.09 -0.26
N GLU A 91 13.45 3.29 -1.53
CA GLU A 91 12.10 3.70 -1.93
C GLU A 91 11.08 2.65 -1.50
N VAL A 92 10.04 3.12 -0.83
CA VAL A 92 8.85 2.36 -0.54
C VAL A 92 7.93 2.54 -1.74
N THR A 93 8.07 1.64 -2.72
CA THR A 93 7.02 1.43 -3.74
C THR A 93 5.69 1.21 -3.01
N GLY A 94 4.72 2.11 -3.18
CA GLY A 94 3.42 1.98 -2.50
C GLY A 94 2.87 3.21 -1.79
N VAL A 95 3.57 4.34 -1.70
CA VAL A 95 2.92 5.58 -1.19
C VAL A 95 1.93 6.15 -2.22
N GLY A 96 2.07 5.81 -3.50
CA GLY A 96 1.13 6.13 -4.59
C GLY A 96 0.56 4.94 -5.36
N ASP A 97 1.12 3.73 -5.23
CA ASP A 97 0.76 2.59 -6.10
C ASP A 97 -0.41 1.75 -5.60
N ILE A 98 -1.03 2.14 -4.48
CA ILE A 98 -2.20 1.45 -3.99
C ILE A 98 -3.42 1.86 -4.83
N GLN A 99 -3.59 1.17 -5.95
CA GLN A 99 -4.67 1.42 -6.89
C GLN A 99 -5.98 0.88 -6.32
N ILE A 100 -6.91 1.76 -5.99
CA ILE A 100 -8.27 1.35 -5.62
C ILE A 100 -9.08 1.23 -6.89
N LYS A 101 -9.36 0.01 -7.33
CA LYS A 101 -10.11 -0.26 -8.55
C LYS A 101 -11.45 -0.91 -8.22
N THR A 102 -12.45 -0.59 -9.04
CA THR A 102 -13.72 -1.32 -9.06
C THR A 102 -13.71 -2.24 -10.27
N LEU A 103 -13.73 -3.55 -10.04
CA LEU A 103 -13.69 -4.55 -11.10
C LEU A 103 -14.94 -5.42 -11.08
N PRO A 104 -15.41 -5.88 -12.25
CA PRO A 104 -16.34 -6.99 -12.30
C PRO A 104 -15.62 -8.28 -11.89
N CYS A 105 -16.31 -9.16 -11.20
CA CYS A 105 -15.91 -10.55 -11.00
C CYS A 105 -17.10 -11.47 -11.26
N ARG A 106 -16.79 -12.70 -11.61
CA ARG A 106 -17.77 -13.75 -11.84
C ARG A 106 -17.75 -14.72 -10.68
N VAL A 107 -18.91 -15.10 -10.17
CA VAL A 107 -19.03 -16.17 -9.18
C VAL A 107 -18.75 -17.50 -9.90
N GLU A 108 -17.60 -18.10 -9.66
CA GLU A 108 -17.24 -19.39 -10.28
C GLU A 108 -17.91 -20.54 -9.52
N LYS A 109 -17.90 -20.48 -8.19
CA LYS A 109 -18.43 -21.55 -7.33
C LYS A 109 -18.98 -21.00 -6.03
N ILE A 110 -20.03 -21.65 -5.53
CA ILE A 110 -20.66 -21.37 -4.24
C ILE A 110 -20.75 -22.68 -3.44
N ASP A 111 -19.89 -22.86 -2.43
CA ASP A 111 -19.95 -24.01 -1.52
C ASP A 111 -20.60 -23.58 -0.20
N LYS A 112 -21.77 -24.14 0.15
CA LYS A 112 -22.47 -23.83 1.39
C LYS A 112 -22.20 -24.92 2.43
N ILE A 113 -21.60 -24.54 3.55
CA ILE A 113 -21.24 -25.41 4.66
C ILE A 113 -21.90 -24.85 5.91
N HIS A 114 -23.00 -25.46 6.36
CA HIS A 114 -23.81 -24.98 7.49
C HIS A 114 -24.22 -23.51 7.35
N ASP A 115 -23.79 -22.65 8.27
CA ASP A 115 -24.05 -21.21 8.30
C ASP A 115 -23.01 -20.41 7.53
N VAL A 116 -22.06 -21.03 6.81
CA VAL A 116 -21.02 -20.33 6.05
C VAL A 116 -21.07 -20.70 4.57
N ALA A 117 -21.06 -19.69 3.71
CA ALA A 117 -20.89 -19.85 2.27
C ALA A 117 -19.45 -19.47 1.86
N VAL A 118 -18.78 -20.39 1.18
CA VAL A 118 -17.47 -20.17 0.55
C VAL A 118 -17.71 -19.79 -0.91
N LEU A 119 -17.42 -18.54 -1.25
CA LEU A 119 -17.50 -18.03 -2.62
C LEU A 119 -16.13 -18.03 -3.27
N LYS A 120 -16.05 -18.58 -4.49
CA LYS A 120 -14.89 -18.45 -5.37
C LYS A 120 -15.22 -17.49 -6.49
N LEU A 121 -14.54 -16.36 -6.53
CA LEU A 121 -14.74 -15.28 -7.50
C LEU A 121 -13.61 -15.28 -8.51
N LYS A 122 -13.95 -15.34 -9.80
CA LYS A 122 -13.02 -15.28 -10.91
C LYS A 122 -12.92 -13.86 -11.45
N LEU A 123 -11.71 -13.37 -11.60
CA LEU A 123 -11.44 -12.06 -12.20
C LEU A 123 -11.36 -12.17 -13.73
N PRO A 124 -11.56 -11.06 -14.46
CA PRO A 124 -11.27 -11.01 -15.89
C PRO A 124 -9.81 -11.37 -16.17
N VAL A 125 -9.54 -12.03 -17.29
CA VAL A 125 -8.19 -12.53 -17.66
C VAL A 125 -7.14 -11.40 -17.71
N SER A 126 -7.57 -10.17 -18.00
CA SER A 126 -6.71 -8.98 -18.04
C SER A 126 -6.31 -8.44 -16.66
N GLU A 127 -6.93 -8.92 -15.58
CA GLU A 127 -6.77 -8.37 -14.23
C GLU A 127 -6.35 -9.47 -13.24
N ARG A 128 -5.26 -9.25 -12.49
CA ARG A 128 -4.79 -10.14 -11.42
C ARG A 128 -4.65 -9.41 -10.10
N LEU A 129 -5.58 -9.65 -9.16
CA LEU A 129 -5.55 -8.98 -7.84
C LEU A 129 -4.30 -9.36 -7.07
N GLN A 130 -3.39 -8.42 -6.95
CA GLN A 130 -2.27 -8.49 -6.02
C GLN A 130 -2.75 -7.93 -4.68
N PHE A 131 -2.80 -8.78 -3.66
CA PHE A 131 -3.29 -8.43 -2.33
C PHE A 131 -2.34 -8.95 -1.24
N ARG A 132 -2.46 -8.39 -0.04
CA ARG A 132 -1.77 -8.91 1.16
C ARG A 132 -2.69 -9.84 1.94
N ALA A 133 -2.12 -10.87 2.56
CA ALA A 133 -2.88 -11.71 3.49
C ALA A 133 -3.52 -10.84 4.58
N GLY A 134 -4.80 -11.08 4.87
CA GLY A 134 -5.59 -10.28 5.82
C GLY A 134 -6.24 -9.03 5.22
N GLN A 135 -6.04 -8.77 3.93
CA GLN A 135 -6.73 -7.69 3.23
C GLN A 135 -8.20 -8.04 2.95
N TYR A 136 -9.05 -7.03 2.83
CA TYR A 136 -10.47 -7.16 2.47
C TYR A 136 -10.80 -6.45 1.15
N ILE A 137 -11.94 -6.83 0.57
CA ILE A 137 -12.57 -6.18 -0.58
C ILE A 137 -13.99 -5.75 -0.23
N ASP A 138 -14.49 -4.72 -0.91
CA ASP A 138 -15.86 -4.25 -0.79
C ASP A 138 -16.70 -4.82 -1.95
N ILE A 139 -17.69 -5.65 -1.65
CA ILE A 139 -18.70 -6.06 -2.61
C ILE A 139 -19.72 -4.93 -2.79
N LEU A 140 -20.00 -4.57 -4.04
CA LEU A 140 -20.96 -3.54 -4.42
C LEU A 140 -22.29 -4.20 -4.81
N MET A 141 -23.35 -3.90 -4.07
CA MET A 141 -24.69 -4.41 -4.33
C MET A 141 -25.49 -3.51 -5.26
N LYS A 142 -26.54 -4.06 -5.88
CA LYS A 142 -27.43 -3.33 -6.81
C LYS A 142 -28.22 -2.21 -6.13
N ASP A 143 -28.47 -2.31 -4.83
CA ASP A 143 -29.14 -1.29 -4.01
C ASP A 143 -28.21 -0.13 -3.60
N GLY A 144 -26.99 -0.09 -4.13
CA GLY A 144 -25.98 0.92 -3.84
C GLY A 144 -25.23 0.71 -2.51
N LYS A 145 -25.59 -0.31 -1.71
CA LYS A 145 -24.86 -0.64 -0.49
C LYS A 145 -23.57 -1.38 -0.82
N LYS A 146 -22.59 -1.22 0.07
CA LYS A 146 -21.34 -1.98 0.05
C LYS A 146 -21.19 -2.86 1.29
N ARG A 147 -20.54 -4.00 1.14
CA ARG A 147 -20.22 -4.92 2.24
C ARG A 147 -18.78 -5.40 2.09
N SER A 148 -18.01 -5.28 3.17
CA SER A 148 -16.60 -5.63 3.19
C SER A 148 -16.42 -7.09 3.59
N PHE A 149 -15.60 -7.84 2.85
CA PHE A 149 -15.25 -9.23 3.13
C PHE A 149 -13.75 -9.44 3.01
N SER A 150 -13.19 -10.17 3.97
CA SER A 150 -11.77 -10.55 3.96
C SER A 150 -11.50 -11.60 2.89
N ILE A 151 -10.34 -11.48 2.25
CA ILE A 151 -9.86 -12.47 1.28
C ILE A 151 -9.32 -13.67 2.07
N ALA A 152 -9.87 -14.86 1.81
CA ALA A 152 -9.58 -16.08 2.54
C ALA A 152 -8.47 -16.93 1.92
N ASN A 153 -8.18 -16.77 0.63
CA ASN A 153 -7.09 -17.47 -0.05
C ASN A 153 -5.74 -16.74 0.10
N ALA A 154 -4.65 -17.47 -0.16
CA ALA A 154 -3.31 -16.93 -0.09
C ALA A 154 -2.99 -16.04 -1.31
N PRO A 155 -2.18 -14.98 -1.18
CA PRO A 155 -1.81 -14.09 -2.28
C PRO A 155 -1.16 -14.76 -3.51
N HIS A 156 -0.59 -15.95 -3.35
CA HIS A 156 0.02 -16.71 -4.44
C HIS A 156 -0.98 -17.60 -5.20
N ASP A 157 -2.17 -17.83 -4.64
CA ASP A 157 -3.26 -18.52 -5.31
C ASP A 157 -4.17 -17.46 -5.96
N ASP A 158 -3.72 -16.92 -7.10
CA ASP A 158 -4.37 -15.77 -7.76
C ASP A 158 -5.38 -16.16 -8.83
N ALA A 159 -5.69 -17.46 -8.97
CA ALA A 159 -6.66 -17.98 -9.92
C ALA A 159 -8.09 -17.54 -9.57
N PHE A 160 -8.40 -17.44 -8.27
CA PHE A 160 -9.69 -17.03 -7.73
C PHE A 160 -9.49 -16.17 -6.48
N LEU A 161 -10.49 -15.37 -6.13
CA LEU A 161 -10.63 -14.80 -4.79
C LEU A 161 -11.63 -15.63 -4.01
N GLU A 162 -11.20 -16.11 -2.84
CA GLU A 162 -12.05 -16.85 -1.93
C GLU A 162 -12.57 -15.93 -0.84
N LEU A 163 -13.89 -15.93 -0.62
CA LEU A 163 -14.55 -15.21 0.46
C LEU A 163 -15.36 -16.18 1.30
N HIS A 164 -15.31 -16.02 2.62
CA HIS A 164 -16.15 -16.77 3.55
C HIS A 164 -17.23 -15.84 4.10
N ILE A 165 -18.48 -16.20 3.90
CA ILE A 165 -19.64 -15.37 4.23
C ILE A 165 -20.50 -16.15 5.19
N ARG A 166 -20.55 -15.71 6.44
CA ARG A 166 -21.50 -16.23 7.42
C ARG A 166 -22.92 -15.74 7.08
N HIS A 167 -23.89 -16.63 7.18
CA HIS A 167 -25.30 -16.32 7.12
C HIS A 167 -25.68 -15.48 8.34
N GLN A 168 -26.05 -14.24 8.07
CA GLN A 168 -26.60 -13.34 9.07
C GLN A 168 -28.08 -13.11 8.73
N PRO A 169 -29.02 -13.55 9.60
CA PRO A 169 -30.45 -13.33 9.38
C PRO A 169 -30.77 -11.84 9.21
N GLY A 170 -31.48 -11.50 8.13
CA GLY A 170 -31.78 -10.10 7.77
C GLY A 170 -30.61 -9.32 7.15
N GLY A 171 -29.48 -9.98 6.93
CA GLY A 171 -28.33 -9.40 6.24
C GLY A 171 -28.55 -9.34 4.73
N SER A 172 -28.55 -8.13 4.17
CA SER A 172 -28.87 -7.90 2.76
C SER A 172 -28.02 -8.71 1.76
N PHE A 173 -26.74 -8.97 2.07
CA PHE A 173 -25.85 -9.73 1.20
C PHE A 173 -25.77 -11.22 1.57
N SER A 174 -25.73 -11.55 2.87
CA SER A 174 -25.72 -12.95 3.32
C SER A 174 -26.99 -13.68 2.87
N GLU A 175 -28.17 -13.07 3.01
CA GLU A 175 -29.42 -13.66 2.50
C GLU A 175 -29.39 -13.82 0.97
N TYR A 176 -28.82 -12.84 0.26
CA TYR A 176 -28.67 -12.91 -1.18
C TYR A 176 -27.80 -14.10 -1.60
N VAL A 177 -26.65 -14.29 -0.94
CA VAL A 177 -25.72 -15.41 -1.21
C VAL A 177 -26.36 -16.77 -0.91
N PHE A 178 -27.15 -16.87 0.17
CA PHE A 178 -27.75 -18.13 0.58
C PHE A 178 -29.01 -18.50 -0.22
N HIS A 179 -29.80 -17.53 -0.68
CA HIS A 179 -31.11 -17.82 -1.28
C HIS A 179 -31.25 -17.46 -2.77
N GLN A 180 -30.48 -16.49 -3.28
CA GLN A 180 -30.74 -15.91 -4.60
C GLN A 180 -29.55 -15.98 -5.57
N MET A 181 -28.32 -15.90 -5.06
CA MET A 181 -27.11 -15.86 -5.87
C MET A 181 -26.91 -17.16 -6.63
N LYS A 182 -26.56 -17.05 -7.91
CA LYS A 182 -26.27 -18.19 -8.78
C LYS A 182 -24.82 -18.20 -9.20
N GLU A 183 -24.29 -19.40 -9.44
CA GLU A 183 -23.03 -19.54 -10.13
C GLU A 183 -23.09 -18.87 -11.51
N ARG A 184 -21.93 -18.38 -11.98
CA ARG A 184 -21.73 -17.62 -13.21
C ARG A 184 -22.30 -16.21 -13.20
N GLU A 185 -22.93 -15.78 -12.11
CA GLU A 185 -23.39 -14.41 -11.96
C GLU A 185 -22.19 -13.44 -11.92
N ILE A 186 -22.37 -12.26 -12.52
CA ILE A 186 -21.37 -11.19 -12.52
C ILE A 186 -21.75 -10.16 -11.47
N MET A 187 -20.79 -9.81 -10.63
CA MET A 187 -20.91 -8.80 -9.59
C MET A 187 -19.73 -7.85 -9.66
N ARG A 188 -19.80 -6.72 -8.94
CA ARG A 188 -18.71 -5.75 -8.86
C ARG A 188 -18.16 -5.72 -7.46
N PHE A 189 -16.84 -5.62 -7.37
CA PHE A 189 -16.17 -5.37 -6.10
C PHE A 189 -15.18 -4.22 -6.26
N LYS A 190 -14.94 -3.54 -5.15
CA LYS A 190 -13.92 -2.51 -5.01
C LYS A 190 -12.80 -3.08 -4.15
N GLY A 191 -11.63 -3.22 -4.76
CA GLY A 191 -10.46 -3.80 -4.15
C GLY A 191 -9.31 -2.81 -4.10
N ARG A 192 -8.43 -3.01 -3.12
CA ARG A 192 -7.18 -2.27 -2.99
C ARG A 192 -6.06 -3.10 -3.64
N TRP A 193 -5.42 -2.62 -4.68
CA TRP A 193 -4.28 -3.33 -5.28
C TRP A 193 -3.01 -3.01 -4.51
N VAL A 194 -2.23 -4.04 -4.21
CA VAL A 194 -0.92 -3.89 -3.60
C VAL A 194 0.14 -4.14 -4.67
N PRO A 195 1.22 -3.33 -4.74
CA PRO A 195 2.34 -3.61 -5.64
C PRO A 195 2.90 -5.01 -5.43
N SER A 196 3.37 -5.64 -6.52
CA SER A 196 3.95 -6.99 -6.49
C SER A 196 5.16 -7.11 -5.55
N SER A 197 5.88 -6.02 -5.29
CA SER A 197 6.95 -5.93 -4.30
C SER A 197 6.46 -6.11 -2.85
N CYS A 198 5.26 -5.60 -2.55
CA CYS A 198 4.64 -5.66 -1.23
C CYS A 198 3.82 -6.95 -0.99
N ALA A 199 3.41 -7.65 -2.04
CA ALA A 199 2.70 -8.94 -1.94
C ALA A 199 3.64 -10.09 -1.52
N LYS A 200 4.96 -9.95 -1.79
CA LYS A 200 5.98 -10.96 -1.46
C LYS A 200 6.59 -10.85 -0.05
N SER A 201 6.28 -9.80 0.72
CA SER A 201 6.87 -9.60 2.05
C SER A 201 6.19 -10.51 3.10
N ARG A 202 6.55 -11.79 3.11
CA ARG A 202 6.14 -12.75 4.15
C ARG A 202 7.31 -13.60 4.67
N THR A 203 8.50 -13.03 4.72
CA THR A 203 9.68 -13.62 5.37
C THR A 203 10.40 -12.59 6.24
N SER A 204 9.78 -12.25 7.36
CA SER A 204 10.53 -11.86 8.57
C SER A 204 9.65 -12.20 9.78
N PRO A 205 9.93 -13.31 10.49
CA PRO A 205 9.34 -13.57 11.78
C PRO A 205 10.16 -12.79 12.82
N SER A 206 9.61 -11.68 13.30
CA SER A 206 10.11 -11.03 14.51
C SER A 206 8.97 -10.27 15.18
N CYS A 207 8.14 -11.04 15.90
CA CYS A 207 7.69 -10.76 17.26
C CYS A 207 7.39 -12.10 17.91
#